data_AF-A0A7S0GJX4-F1
#
_entry.id   AF-A0A7S0GJX4-F1
#
_cell.length_a   1.000
_cell.length_b   1.000
_cell.length_c   1.000
_cell.angle_alpha   90.00
_cell.angle_beta   90.00
_cell.angle_gamma   90.00
#
_symmetry.space_group_name_H-M   'P 1'
#
loop_
_entity.id
_entity.type
_entity.pdbx_description
1 polymer ?
#
loop_
_entity_poly.entity_id
_entity_poly.type
_entity_poly.pdbx_seq_one_letter_code
_entity_poly.pdbx_strand_id
1 'polypeptide(L)'
;PKNWIERYERLKLYFEIHSTCEITKTEDDPSIASLRRFIKAQQAMYRTFMDKGEYSDPISAQKIKLLQDINFAFESCAPKVLSRHWMAKYNKLVKYYGERGTFDMSNNPSFRSLNRFAKNQREMYRSFQEIVCKVDENDPDPIVYQKIKLLQDINFDFDNKE
;
A
#
# COMPACT_ATOMS: atom_id res chain seq x y z
N PRO A 1 -1.89 -19.76 -13.45
CA PRO A 1 -1.51 -19.85 -12.02
C PRO A 1 -2.68 -19.49 -11.09
N LYS A 2 -3.23 -20.48 -10.35
CA LYS A 2 -4.47 -20.34 -9.55
C LYS A 2 -4.41 -19.30 -8.41
N ASN A 3 -3.24 -18.73 -8.10
CA ASN A 3 -3.06 -17.87 -6.92
C ASN A 3 -2.47 -16.46 -7.22
N TRP A 4 -2.53 -15.94 -8.46
CA TRP A 4 -2.01 -14.59 -8.75
C TRP A 4 -2.84 -13.49 -8.07
N ILE A 5 -4.17 -13.60 -8.12
CA ILE A 5 -5.09 -12.63 -7.51
C ILE A 5 -4.89 -12.58 -6.00
N GLU A 6 -4.81 -13.73 -5.33
CA GLU A 6 -4.55 -13.81 -3.89
C GLU A 6 -3.21 -13.12 -3.52
N ARG A 7 -2.14 -13.38 -4.27
CA ARG A 7 -0.83 -12.73 -4.05
C ARG A 7 -0.88 -11.22 -4.32
N TYR A 8 -1.63 -10.80 -5.33
CA TYR A 8 -1.88 -9.39 -5.63
C TYR A 8 -2.66 -8.70 -4.50
N GLU A 9 -3.68 -9.34 -3.94
CA GLU A 9 -4.43 -8.80 -2.79
C GLU A 9 -3.55 -8.65 -1.55
N ARG A 10 -2.68 -9.64 -1.27
CA ARG A 10 -1.69 -9.56 -0.19
C ARG A 10 -0.69 -8.44 -0.41
N LEU A 11 -0.20 -8.29 -1.64
CA LEU A 11 0.69 -7.19 -2.03
C LEU A 11 0.03 -5.84 -1.83
N LYS A 12 -1.22 -5.70 -2.27
CA LYS A 12 -2.01 -4.49 -2.10
C LYS A 12 -2.20 -4.11 -0.63
N LEU A 13 -2.53 -5.08 0.24
CA LEU A 13 -2.64 -4.84 1.68
C LEU A 13 -1.29 -4.39 2.27
N TYR A 14 -0.19 -5.03 1.86
CA TYR A 14 1.15 -4.64 2.28
C TYR A 14 1.46 -3.18 1.89
N PHE A 15 1.15 -2.76 0.66
CA PHE A 15 1.32 -1.37 0.21
C PHE A 15 0.45 -0.36 0.96
N GLU A 16 -0.76 -0.75 1.33
CA GLU A 16 -1.65 0.12 2.10
C GLU A 16 -1.03 0.49 3.45
N ILE A 17 -0.31 -0.44 4.07
CA ILE A 17 0.34 -0.29 5.39
C ILE A 17 1.74 0.32 5.23
N HIS A 18 2.63 -0.33 4.48
CA HIS A 18 4.05 0.01 4.46
C HIS A 18 4.42 1.05 3.41
N SER A 19 3.54 1.32 2.44
CA SER A 19 3.77 2.31 1.37
C SER A 19 5.03 2.08 0.52
N THR A 20 5.68 0.92 0.63
CA THR A 20 6.92 0.60 -0.06
C THR A 20 6.83 -0.77 -0.77
N CYS A 21 7.53 -0.88 -1.89
CA CYS A 21 7.76 -2.17 -2.58
C CYS A 21 8.97 -2.90 -1.97
N GLU A 22 9.81 -2.18 -1.23
CA GLU A 22 11.07 -2.67 -0.71
C GLU A 22 10.84 -3.40 0.59
N ILE A 23 10.67 -4.71 0.44
CA ILE A 23 10.71 -5.63 1.56
C ILE A 23 12.18 -5.78 1.96
N THR A 24 12.60 -5.08 3.02
CA THR A 24 13.91 -5.30 3.66
C THR A 24 13.99 -6.77 4.11
N LYS A 25 15.20 -7.34 4.13
CA LYS A 25 15.39 -8.71 4.62
C LYS A 25 15.06 -8.73 6.11
N THR A 26 13.82 -9.07 6.45
CA THR A 26 13.49 -9.56 7.78
C THR A 26 13.61 -11.07 7.75
N GLU A 27 14.54 -11.57 8.56
CA GLU A 27 14.73 -13.01 8.75
C GLU A 27 13.47 -13.59 9.42
N ASP A 28 13.02 -14.74 8.90
CA ASP A 28 12.03 -15.66 9.51
C ASP A 28 10.51 -15.51 9.30
N ASP A 29 9.97 -14.58 8.47
CA ASP A 29 8.54 -14.65 8.07
C ASP A 29 8.34 -15.29 6.67
N PRO A 30 7.81 -16.53 6.59
CA PRO A 30 7.55 -17.22 5.31
C PRO A 30 6.57 -16.46 4.40
N SER A 31 5.64 -15.70 4.97
CA SER A 31 4.65 -14.93 4.23
C SER A 31 5.29 -13.73 3.53
N ILE A 32 6.18 -13.02 4.20
CA ILE A 32 6.96 -11.89 3.64
C ILE A 32 7.95 -12.39 2.59
N ALA A 33 8.61 -13.53 2.83
CA ALA A 33 9.49 -14.16 1.84
C ALA A 33 8.74 -14.55 0.55
N SER A 34 7.51 -15.06 0.67
CA SER A 34 6.66 -15.40 -0.47
C SER A 34 6.25 -14.15 -1.29
N LEU A 35 5.96 -13.04 -0.60
CA LEU A 35 5.61 -11.78 -1.22
C LEU A 35 6.80 -11.18 -1.97
N ARG A 36 8.00 -11.21 -1.38
CA ARG A 36 9.24 -10.75 -2.03
C ARG A 36 9.52 -11.52 -3.32
N ARG A 37 9.36 -12.84 -3.32
CA ARG A 37 9.49 -13.67 -4.53
C ARG A 37 8.47 -13.27 -5.60
N PHE A 38 7.23 -12.97 -5.20
CA PHE A 38 6.18 -12.51 -6.11
C PHE A 38 6.53 -11.16 -6.76
N ILE A 39 7.00 -10.19 -5.98
CA ILE A 39 7.47 -8.88 -6.46
C ILE A 39 8.59 -9.05 -7.50
N LYS A 40 9.64 -9.81 -7.16
CA LYS A 40 10.77 -10.08 -8.08
C LYS A 40 10.32 -10.77 -9.37
N ALA A 41 9.38 -11.71 -9.28
CA ALA A 41 8.80 -12.33 -10.46
C ALA A 41 8.05 -11.31 -11.35
N GLN A 42 7.27 -10.39 -10.76
CA GLN A 42 6.58 -9.36 -11.56
C GLN A 42 7.57 -8.41 -12.25
N GLN A 43 8.63 -8.00 -11.55
CA GLN A 43 9.70 -7.17 -12.11
C GLN A 43 10.43 -7.87 -13.27
N ALA A 44 10.78 -9.14 -13.10
CA ALA A 44 11.45 -9.93 -14.15
C ALA A 44 10.55 -10.14 -15.39
N MET A 45 9.26 -10.44 -15.17
CA MET A 45 8.29 -10.58 -16.26
C MET A 45 8.08 -9.25 -17.01
N TYR A 46 7.99 -8.13 -16.29
CA TYR A 46 7.85 -6.81 -16.91
C TYR A 46 9.10 -6.42 -17.72
N ARG A 47 10.31 -6.67 -17.20
CA ARG A 47 11.56 -6.44 -17.96
C ARG A 47 11.60 -7.28 -19.24
N THR A 48 11.29 -8.57 -19.13
CA THR A 48 11.25 -9.47 -20.30
C THR A 48 10.24 -8.99 -21.34
N PHE A 49 9.09 -8.48 -20.91
CA PHE A 49 8.08 -7.88 -21.78
C PHE A 49 8.61 -6.63 -22.50
N MET A 50 9.30 -5.74 -21.79
CA MET A 50 9.92 -4.54 -22.37
C MET A 50 11.04 -4.86 -23.35
N ASP A 51 11.86 -5.89 -23.06
CA ASP A 51 13.04 -6.24 -23.86
C ASP A 51 12.70 -7.03 -25.14
N LYS A 52 11.74 -7.94 -25.07
CA LYS A 52 11.46 -8.89 -26.16
C LYS A 52 10.22 -8.55 -26.97
N GLY A 53 9.36 -7.65 -26.50
CA GLY A 53 8.09 -7.29 -27.17
C GLY A 53 7.08 -8.43 -27.28
N GLU A 54 7.42 -9.64 -26.82
CA GLU A 54 6.60 -10.84 -26.93
C GLU A 54 6.27 -11.47 -25.58
N TYR A 55 5.07 -12.03 -25.52
CA TYR A 55 4.50 -12.66 -24.34
C TYR A 55 4.98 -14.11 -24.20
N SER A 56 6.12 -14.35 -23.55
CA SER A 56 6.53 -15.75 -23.31
C SER A 56 5.66 -16.44 -22.24
N ASP A 57 5.04 -15.67 -21.33
CA ASP A 57 3.86 -16.02 -20.53
C ASP A 57 3.33 -14.71 -19.88
N PRO A 58 2.20 -14.12 -20.35
CA PRO A 58 1.87 -12.73 -20.03
C PRO A 58 1.69 -12.48 -18.52
N ILE A 59 2.49 -11.54 -17.99
CA ILE A 59 1.85 -10.51 -17.19
C ILE A 59 0.88 -9.79 -18.14
N SER A 60 -0.38 -10.22 -18.14
CA SER A 60 -1.38 -9.65 -19.04
C SER A 60 -1.44 -8.15 -18.82
N ALA A 61 -1.79 -7.37 -19.85
CA ALA A 61 -2.00 -5.94 -19.71
C ALA A 61 -2.90 -5.58 -18.51
N GLN A 62 -3.86 -6.47 -18.18
CA GLN A 62 -4.68 -6.38 -16.97
C GLN A 62 -3.87 -6.47 -15.67
N LYS A 63 -2.94 -7.43 -15.54
CA LYS A 63 -2.06 -7.56 -14.37
C LYS A 63 -1.10 -6.37 -14.24
N ILE A 64 -0.55 -5.88 -15.35
CA ILE A 64 0.28 -4.65 -15.37
C ILE A 64 -0.55 -3.48 -14.84
N LYS A 65 -1.75 -3.29 -15.37
CA LYS A 65 -2.67 -2.21 -14.94
C LYS A 65 -2.99 -2.30 -13.45
N LEU A 66 -3.28 -3.50 -12.94
CA LEU A 66 -3.54 -3.72 -11.51
C LEU A 66 -2.34 -3.32 -10.63
N LEU A 67 -1.12 -3.68 -11.06
CA LEU A 67 0.11 -3.29 -10.35
C LEU A 67 0.37 -1.78 -10.44
N GLN A 68 0.12 -1.15 -11.60
CA GLN A 68 0.21 0.30 -11.77
C GLN A 68 -0.81 1.04 -10.89
N ASP A 69 -2.02 0.50 -10.72
CA ASP A 69 -3.08 1.12 -9.90
C ASP A 69 -2.69 1.20 -8.40
N ILE A 70 -1.82 0.29 -7.93
CA ILE A 70 -1.25 0.32 -6.58
C ILE A 70 0.12 1.02 -6.52
N ASN A 71 0.55 1.67 -7.61
CA ASN A 71 1.86 2.31 -7.78
C ASN A 71 3.05 1.35 -7.54
N PHE A 72 2.94 0.13 -8.08
CA PHE A 72 4.01 -0.85 -8.02
C PHE A 72 5.25 -0.38 -8.80
N ALA A 73 6.40 -0.37 -8.13
CA ALA A 73 7.69 -0.04 -8.73
C ALA A 73 8.23 -1.24 -9.52
N PHE A 74 8.01 -1.25 -10.84
CA PHE A 74 8.62 -2.23 -11.74
C PHE A 74 10.14 -2.07 -11.83
N GLU A 75 10.62 -0.85 -11.62
CA GLU A 75 12.02 -0.47 -11.55
C GLU A 75 12.34 0.09 -10.17
N SER A 76 13.54 -0.19 -9.67
CA SER A 76 13.98 0.23 -8.32
C SER A 76 14.06 1.75 -8.14
N CYS A 77 13.98 2.54 -9.22
CA CYS A 77 14.10 3.99 -9.21
C CYS A 77 12.80 4.73 -9.57
N ALA A 78 11.66 4.04 -9.64
CA ALA A 78 10.39 4.69 -9.96
C ALA A 78 10.04 5.76 -8.90
N PRO A 79 9.51 6.93 -9.29
CA PRO A 79 9.12 7.97 -8.33
C PRO A 79 8.12 7.42 -7.32
N LYS A 80 8.41 7.64 -6.04
CA LYS A 80 7.45 7.32 -4.97
C LYS A 80 6.32 8.35 -5.05
N VAL A 81 5.13 7.92 -5.48
CA VAL A 81 3.90 8.73 -5.53
C VAL A 81 2.74 7.99 -4.84
N LEU A 82 1.73 8.74 -4.36
CA LEU A 82 0.54 8.14 -3.77
C LEU A 82 -0.24 7.36 -4.83
N SER A 83 -0.60 6.12 -4.51
CA SER A 83 -1.38 5.31 -5.45
C SER A 83 -2.79 5.87 -5.63
N ARG A 84 -3.35 5.73 -6.84
CA ARG A 84 -4.73 6.12 -7.13
C ARG A 84 -5.72 5.41 -6.21
N HIS A 85 -5.44 4.16 -5.85
CA HIS A 85 -6.27 3.40 -4.92
C HIS A 85 -6.31 4.04 -3.53
N TRP A 86 -5.14 4.44 -3.01
CA TRP A 86 -5.05 5.09 -1.71
C TRP A 86 -5.80 6.43 -1.72
N MET A 87 -5.59 7.27 -2.74
CA MET A 87 -6.31 8.54 -2.89
C MET A 87 -7.82 8.34 -3.01
N ALA A 88 -8.29 7.31 -3.71
CA ALA A 88 -9.72 7.01 -3.79
C ALA A 88 -10.32 6.62 -2.44
N LYS A 89 -9.56 5.92 -1.58
CA LYS A 89 -9.97 5.60 -0.21
C LYS A 89 -9.95 6.83 0.69
N TYR A 90 -8.90 7.64 0.59
CA TYR A 90 -8.79 8.92 1.28
C TYR A 90 -9.98 9.84 0.97
N ASN A 91 -10.32 10.03 -0.31
CA ASN A 91 -11.48 10.85 -0.70
C ASN A 91 -12.81 10.32 -0.15
N LYS A 92 -12.97 8.99 -0.06
CA LYS A 92 -14.15 8.40 0.60
C LYS A 92 -14.17 8.68 2.10
N LEU A 93 -13.01 8.66 2.75
CA LEU A 93 -12.86 8.98 4.17
C LEU A 93 -13.19 10.45 4.44
N VAL A 94 -12.66 11.36 3.61
CA VAL A 94 -12.98 12.81 3.65
C VAL A 94 -14.49 13.03 3.56
N LYS A 95 -15.13 12.40 2.57
CA LYS A 95 -16.58 12.51 2.37
C LYS A 95 -17.36 11.99 3.58
N TYR A 96 -16.97 10.83 4.11
CA TYR A 96 -17.60 10.23 5.28
C TYR A 96 -17.51 11.16 6.50
N TYR A 97 -16.33 11.73 6.75
CA TYR A 97 -16.12 12.68 7.85
C TYR A 97 -16.93 13.96 7.65
N GLY A 98 -16.99 14.52 6.44
CA GLY A 98 -17.82 15.69 6.15
C GLY A 98 -19.32 15.45 6.39
N GLU A 99 -19.81 14.22 6.18
CA GLU A 99 -21.21 13.85 6.38
C GLU A 99 -21.55 13.52 7.85
N ARG A 100 -20.59 13.01 8.64
CA ARG A 100 -20.86 12.44 9.97
C ARG A 100 -20.09 13.07 11.13
N GLY A 101 -19.03 13.83 10.85
CA GLY A 101 -18.14 14.41 11.84
C GLY A 101 -17.31 13.40 12.65
N THR A 102 -17.27 12.13 12.22
CA THR A 102 -16.55 11.05 12.91
C THR A 102 -15.88 10.11 11.92
N PHE A 103 -14.84 9.42 12.38
CA PHE A 103 -14.15 8.34 11.66
C PHE A 103 -14.57 6.94 12.14
N ASP A 104 -15.48 6.85 13.12
CA ASP A 104 -16.06 5.59 13.56
C ASP A 104 -17.01 5.05 12.49
N MET A 105 -16.62 3.92 11.91
CA MET A 105 -17.37 3.18 10.89
C MET A 105 -17.78 1.78 11.36
N SER A 106 -17.57 1.46 12.65
CA SER A 106 -17.78 0.13 13.24
C SER A 106 -19.21 -0.37 13.08
N ASN A 107 -20.17 0.55 13.15
CA ASN A 107 -21.61 0.25 13.18
C ASN A 107 -22.24 -0.02 11.81
N ASN A 108 -21.48 0.03 10.70
CA ASN A 108 -22.05 -0.13 9.38
C ASN A 108 -21.22 -1.05 8.45
N PRO A 109 -21.74 -2.25 8.12
CA PRO A 109 -21.07 -3.20 7.25
C PRO A 109 -20.71 -2.68 5.85
N SER A 110 -21.48 -1.73 5.30
CA SER A 110 -21.22 -1.11 4.00
C SER A 110 -19.90 -0.33 3.97
N PHE A 111 -19.42 0.12 5.14
CA PHE A 111 -18.14 0.82 5.28
C PHE A 111 -16.98 -0.07 5.73
N ARG A 112 -17.15 -1.40 5.79
CA ARG A 112 -16.09 -2.35 6.20
C ARG A 112 -14.75 -2.10 5.50
N SER A 113 -14.79 -1.84 4.20
CA SER A 113 -13.57 -1.60 3.42
C SER A 113 -12.89 -0.26 3.73
N LEU A 114 -13.66 0.74 4.18
CA LEU A 114 -13.15 2.06 4.57
C LEU A 114 -12.69 2.04 6.03
N ASN A 115 -13.38 1.30 6.90
CA ASN A 115 -12.96 1.02 8.26
C ASN A 115 -11.60 0.30 8.28
N ARG A 116 -11.44 -0.77 7.48
CA ARG A 116 -10.15 -1.44 7.33
C ARG A 116 -9.05 -0.46 6.85
N PHE A 117 -9.37 0.41 5.91
CA PHE A 117 -8.42 1.42 5.45
C PHE A 117 -7.98 2.36 6.58
N ALA A 118 -8.92 2.87 7.38
CA ALA A 118 -8.64 3.69 8.56
C ALA A 118 -7.77 2.95 9.58
N LYS A 119 -8.09 1.67 9.89
CA LYS A 119 -7.25 0.83 10.76
C LYS A 119 -5.82 0.67 10.23
N ASN A 120 -5.67 0.40 8.93
CA ASN A 120 -4.35 0.34 8.30
C ASN A 120 -3.57 1.67 8.41
N GLN A 121 -4.25 2.82 8.35
CA GLN A 121 -3.57 4.12 8.51
C GLN A 121 -3.12 4.36 9.96
N ARG A 122 -3.90 3.91 10.96
CA ARG A 122 -3.50 3.93 12.37
C ARG A 122 -2.30 3.02 12.64
N GLU A 123 -2.29 1.81 12.06
CA GLU A 123 -1.15 0.89 12.14
C GLU A 123 0.11 1.46 11.49
N MET A 124 -0.02 2.01 10.28
CA MET A 124 1.08 2.69 9.58
C MET A 124 1.67 3.82 10.43
N TYR A 125 0.82 4.65 11.04
CA TYR A 125 1.28 5.75 11.90
C TYR A 125 1.99 5.25 13.16
N ARG A 126 1.49 4.19 13.82
CA ARG A 126 2.17 3.57 14.96
C ARG A 126 3.56 3.04 14.59
N SER A 127 3.66 2.30 13.47
CA SER A 127 4.95 1.83 12.98
C SER A 127 5.90 2.97 12.62
N PHE A 128 5.38 4.04 12.02
CA PHE A 128 6.15 5.25 11.72
C PHE A 128 6.71 5.89 13.01
N GLN A 129 5.87 6.05 14.04
CA GLN A 129 6.30 6.60 15.33
C GLN A 129 7.38 5.73 15.98
N GLU A 130 7.25 4.40 15.94
CA GLU A 130 8.27 3.49 16.48
C GLU A 130 9.62 3.58 15.76
N ILE A 131 9.61 3.79 14.43
CA ILE A 131 10.82 3.93 13.62
C ILE A 131 11.48 5.29 13.85
N VAL A 132 10.72 6.38 13.83
CA VAL A 132 11.24 7.75 14.06
C VAL A 132 11.83 7.88 15.47
N CYS A 133 11.27 7.20 16.46
CA CYS A 133 11.84 7.17 17.82
C CYS A 133 13.15 6.35 17.93
N LYS A 134 13.57 5.61 16.89
CA LYS A 134 14.70 4.66 16.93
C LYS A 134 15.83 4.94 15.93
N VAL A 135 15.64 5.88 14.98
CA VAL A 135 16.60 6.15 13.91
C VAL A 135 16.90 7.64 13.86
N ASP A 136 18.18 7.99 13.71
CA ASP A 136 18.67 9.34 13.40
C ASP A 136 17.97 9.88 12.12
N GLU A 137 17.77 11.19 12.04
CA GLU A 137 16.80 11.97 11.23
C GLU A 137 16.84 11.79 9.69
N ASN A 138 17.60 10.83 9.17
CA ASN A 138 17.85 10.66 7.77
C ASN A 138 16.76 9.83 7.06
N ASP A 139 15.74 10.57 6.64
CA ASP A 139 14.85 10.31 5.49
C ASP A 139 13.66 9.34 5.73
N PRO A 140 12.63 9.77 6.48
CA PRO A 140 11.36 9.06 6.51
C PRO A 140 10.78 8.94 5.09
N ASP A 141 10.28 7.75 4.72
CA ASP A 141 9.75 7.49 3.38
C ASP A 141 8.78 8.63 2.95
N PRO A 142 9.09 9.38 1.87
CA PRO A 142 8.31 10.56 1.48
C PRO A 142 6.81 10.30 1.32
N ILE A 143 6.41 9.07 1.00
CA ILE A 143 4.99 8.70 0.88
C ILE A 143 4.33 8.55 2.23
N VAL A 144 5.01 7.98 3.21
CA VAL A 144 4.48 7.88 4.57
C VAL A 144 4.19 9.27 5.12
N TYR A 145 5.12 10.21 4.93
CA TYR A 145 4.92 11.60 5.36
C TYR A 145 3.74 12.28 4.65
N GLN A 146 3.63 12.13 3.33
CA GLN A 146 2.50 12.69 2.56
C GLN A 146 1.15 12.12 3.03
N LYS A 147 1.06 10.81 3.31
CA LYS A 147 -0.15 10.19 3.85
C LYS A 147 -0.53 10.78 5.20
N ILE A 148 0.44 10.91 6.11
CA ILE A 148 0.22 11.46 7.46
C ILE A 148 -0.27 12.89 7.36
N LYS A 149 0.37 13.73 6.54
CA LYS A 149 -0.04 15.12 6.33
C LYS A 149 -1.49 15.23 5.85
N LEU A 150 -1.86 14.48 4.81
CA LEU A 150 -3.23 14.46 4.29
C LEU A 150 -4.26 14.04 5.34
N LEU A 151 -3.92 13.06 6.17
CA LEU A 151 -4.81 12.60 7.26
C LEU A 151 -4.89 13.64 8.40
N GLN A 152 -3.80 14.33 8.72
CA GLN A 152 -3.81 15.45 9.68
C GLN A 152 -4.67 16.62 9.19
N ASP A 153 -4.64 16.93 7.89
CA ASP A 153 -5.42 18.01 7.28
C ASP A 153 -6.94 17.82 7.45
N ILE A 154 -7.39 16.57 7.65
CA ILE A 154 -8.80 16.23 7.90
C ILE A 154 -9.09 15.94 9.38
N ASN A 155 -8.14 16.25 10.28
CA ASN A 155 -8.21 15.97 11.70
C ASN A 155 -8.43 14.48 12.02
N PHE A 156 -7.80 13.59 11.24
CA PHE A 156 -7.92 12.15 11.42
C PHE A 156 -7.40 11.70 12.79
N ASP A 157 -8.20 10.90 13.48
CA ASP A 157 -7.85 10.34 14.78
C ASP A 157 -7.01 9.06 14.62
N PHE A 158 -5.70 9.22 14.81
CA PHE A 158 -4.71 8.14 14.75
C PHE A 158 -4.71 7.25 16.00
N ASP A 159 -5.15 7.78 17.14
CA ASP A 159 -5.04 7.12 18.45
C ASP A 159 -6.28 6.30 18.82
N ASN A 160 -7.36 6.42 18.04
CA ASN A 160 -8.58 5.66 18.27
C ASN A 160 -8.34 4.14 18.29
N LYS A 161 -8.44 3.56 19.49
CA LYS A 161 -8.34 2.12 19.74
C LYS A 161 -9.72 1.48 19.57
N GLU A 162 -10.18 1.35 18.32
CA GLU A 162 -11.34 0.49 17.96
C GLU A 162 -10.98 -0.99 17.83
#